data_AF-A0A382RYX2-F1
#
_entry.id   AF-A0A382RYX2-F1
#
_cell.length_a   1.000
_cell.length_b   1.000
_cell.length_c   1.000
_cell.angle_alpha   90.00
_cell.angle_beta   90.00
_cell.angle_gamma   90.00
#
_symmetry.space_group_name_H-M   'P 1'
#
loop_
_entity.id
_entity.type
_entity.pdbx_description
1 polymer ?
#
loop_
_entity_poly.entity_id
_entity_poly.type
_entity_poly.pdbx_seq_one_letter_code
_entity_poly.pdbx_strand_id
1 'polypeptide(L)'
;MRRTLKPILIKFLLAGVAFAQFRMDAPVQSLPTNLNGELDTQPSLSLFDPARFDISHGFTMSMMSMGGQSVSLAGFTNRITYMAMDNL
;
A
#
# COMPACT_ATOMS: atom_id res chain seq x y z
N MET A 1 -6.51 -23.31 -26.47
CA MET A 1 -5.60 -23.19 -25.30
C MET A 1 -5.64 -21.81 -24.61
N ARG A 2 -5.44 -20.66 -25.29
CA ARG A 2 -5.47 -19.34 -24.63
C ARG A 2 -6.78 -18.97 -23.91
N ARG A 3 -7.94 -19.43 -24.40
CA ARG A 3 -9.27 -19.15 -23.80
C ARG A 3 -9.49 -19.87 -22.46
N THR A 4 -8.90 -21.05 -22.26
CA THR A 4 -9.03 -21.81 -21.00
C THR A 4 -7.98 -21.41 -19.97
N LEU A 5 -6.84 -20.83 -20.38
CA LEU A 5 -5.77 -20.41 -19.48
C LEU A 5 -6.16 -19.18 -18.62
N LYS A 6 -6.86 -18.20 -19.21
CA LYS A 6 -7.30 -16.98 -18.50
C LYS A 6 -8.15 -17.27 -17.25
N PRO A 7 -9.24 -18.07 -17.33
CA PRO A 7 -10.03 -18.37 -16.14
C PRO A 7 -9.27 -19.21 -15.11
N ILE A 8 -8.33 -20.07 -15.53
CA ILE A 8 -7.48 -20.84 -14.60
C ILE A 8 -6.57 -19.89 -13.81
N LEU A 9 -5.94 -18.92 -14.49
CA LEU A 9 -5.04 -17.96 -13.86
C LEU A 9 -5.77 -17.07 -12.84
N ILE A 10 -6.99 -16.62 -13.18
CA ILE A 10 -7.84 -15.81 -12.29
C ILE A 10 -8.23 -16.60 -11.04
N LYS A 11 -8.63 -17.88 -11.19
CA LYS A 11 -8.97 -18.74 -10.05
C LYS A 11 -7.76 -18.96 -9.14
N PHE A 12 -6.58 -19.16 -9.72
CA PHE A 12 -5.34 -19.32 -8.95
C PHE A 12 -4.98 -18.05 -8.16
N LEU A 13 -5.12 -16.88 -8.78
CA LEU A 13 -4.91 -15.59 -8.13
C LEU A 13 -5.89 -15.39 -6.95
N LEU A 14 -7.18 -15.62 -7.15
CA LEU A 14 -8.19 -15.49 -6.09
C LEU A 14 -7.96 -16.47 -4.93
N ALA A 15 -7.56 -17.71 -5.23
CA ALA A 15 -7.24 -18.69 -4.19
C ALA A 15 -6.05 -18.23 -3.33
N GLY A 16 -5.01 -17.66 -3.95
CA GLY A 16 -3.86 -17.10 -3.22
C GLY A 16 -4.24 -15.97 -2.26
N VAL A 17 -5.13 -15.07 -2.67
CA VAL A 17 -5.61 -13.95 -1.82
C VAL A 17 -6.37 -14.47 -0.59
N ALA A 18 -7.18 -15.52 -0.73
CA ALA A 18 -7.92 -16.10 0.38
C ALA A 18 -7.01 -16.72 1.44
N PHE A 19 -5.90 -17.37 1.06
CA PHE A 19 -4.94 -17.93 2.01
C PHE A 19 -4.01 -16.89 2.64
N ALA A 20 -3.76 -15.75 1.96
CA ALA A 20 -2.89 -14.70 2.47
C ALA A 20 -3.50 -13.98 3.69
N GLN A 21 -4.83 -13.83 3.75
CA GLN A 21 -5.51 -13.20 4.88
C GLN A 21 -5.26 -13.95 6.20
N PHE A 22 -5.18 -15.28 6.18
CA PHE A 22 -4.96 -16.09 7.38
C PHE A 22 -3.51 -16.13 7.87
N ARG A 23 -2.53 -15.74 7.05
CA ARG A 23 -1.12 -15.69 7.48
C ARG A 23 -0.77 -14.45 8.28
N MET A 24 -1.52 -13.35 8.13
CA MET A 24 -1.32 -12.12 8.91
C MET A 24 -1.70 -12.30 10.38
N ASP A 25 -2.72 -13.11 10.67
CA ASP A 25 -3.23 -13.33 12.03
C ASP A 25 -2.56 -14.52 12.75
N ALA A 26 -1.64 -15.23 12.07
CA ALA A 26 -0.91 -16.31 12.71
C ALA A 26 0.09 -15.71 13.72
N PRO A 27 0.02 -16.06 15.01
CA PRO A 27 1.01 -15.61 15.97
C PRO A 27 2.38 -16.09 15.52
N VAL A 28 3.35 -15.18 15.53
CA VAL A 28 4.72 -15.47 15.10
C VAL A 28 5.25 -16.60 15.96
N GLN A 29 5.38 -17.80 15.38
CA GLN A 29 5.96 -18.97 16.03
C GLN A 29 7.49 -18.91 16.02
N SER A 30 8.06 -17.72 16.27
CA SER A 30 9.48 -17.60 16.56
C SER A 30 9.71 -18.00 18.02
N LEU A 31 10.82 -18.68 18.26
CA LEU A 31 11.32 -18.85 19.63
C LEU A 31 11.47 -17.46 20.25
N PRO A 32 11.10 -17.24 21.53
CA PRO A 32 11.39 -16.00 22.20
C PRO A 32 12.92 -15.85 22.30
N THR A 33 13.52 -15.18 21.34
CA THR A 33 14.95 -14.86 21.35
C THR A 33 15.16 -13.59 22.16
N ASN A 34 14.92 -13.67 23.47
CA ASN A 34 15.12 -12.53 24.34
C ASN A 34 15.84 -12.92 25.63
N LEU A 35 17.17 -13.07 25.51
CA LEU A 35 18.04 -13.00 26.68
C LEU A 35 18.55 -11.58 26.92
N ASN A 36 18.49 -10.66 25.94
CA ASN A 36 19.06 -9.29 26.04
C ASN A 36 18.42 -8.23 25.10
N GLY A 37 17.27 -8.48 24.47
CA GLY A 37 16.53 -7.43 23.73
C GLY A 37 17.18 -6.82 22.47
N GLU A 38 18.31 -7.34 21.98
CA GLU A 38 19.11 -6.72 20.92
C GLU A 38 18.90 -7.27 19.50
N LEU A 39 17.94 -8.17 19.25
CA LEU A 39 17.77 -8.80 17.92
C LEU A 39 16.55 -8.32 17.12
N ASP A 40 15.63 -7.55 17.72
CA ASP A 40 14.53 -6.88 16.98
C ASP A 40 15.03 -5.69 16.13
N THR A 41 16.32 -5.35 16.22
CA THR A 41 16.97 -4.26 15.48
C THR A 41 17.68 -4.72 14.22
N GLN A 42 17.19 -5.76 13.53
CA GLN A 42 17.53 -5.90 12.12
C GLN A 42 16.61 -4.98 11.33
N PRO A 43 17.09 -3.84 10.78
CA PRO A 43 16.30 -3.04 9.87
C PRO A 43 16.02 -3.89 8.64
N SER A 44 14.88 -4.56 8.64
CA SER A 44 14.43 -5.30 7.47
C SER A 44 14.20 -4.27 6.37
N LEU A 45 15.08 -4.27 5.36
CA LEU A 45 14.91 -3.50 4.13
C LEU A 45 13.70 -4.06 3.37
N SER A 46 12.50 -3.72 3.85
CA SER A 46 11.26 -4.16 3.22
C SER A 46 10.87 -3.14 2.16
N LEU A 47 11.42 -3.32 0.95
CA LEU A 47 11.16 -2.45 -0.22
C LEU A 47 9.70 -2.43 -0.68
N PHE A 48 8.86 -3.33 -0.15
CA PHE A 48 7.46 -3.51 -0.56
C PHE A 48 6.50 -3.58 0.63
N ASP A 49 6.90 -3.07 1.80
CA ASP A 49 5.99 -2.99 2.95
C ASP A 49 4.92 -1.91 2.71
N PRO A 50 3.62 -2.25 2.65
CA PRO A 50 2.55 -1.26 2.52
C PRO A 50 2.54 -0.24 3.67
N ALA A 51 3.00 -0.62 4.87
CA ALA A 51 3.06 0.26 6.02
C ALA A 51 4.10 1.38 5.88
N ARG A 52 5.05 1.26 4.94
CA ARG A 52 6.08 2.27 4.67
C ARG A 52 5.65 3.34 3.66
N PHE A 53 4.48 3.18 3.04
CA PHE A 53 3.96 4.16 2.08
C PHE A 53 2.93 5.08 2.76
N ASP A 54 3.18 6.38 2.73
CA ASP A 54 2.19 7.42 3.01
C ASP A 54 1.74 8.03 1.68
N ILE A 55 0.48 7.81 1.32
CA ILE A 55 -0.11 8.31 0.08
C ILE A 55 -1.22 9.27 0.43
N SER A 56 -1.09 10.52 -0.02
CA SER A 56 -2.07 11.58 0.20
C SER A 56 -2.50 12.19 -1.13
N HIS A 57 -3.81 12.36 -1.29
CA HIS A 57 -4.42 12.96 -2.47
C HIS A 57 -5.22 14.19 -2.05
N GLY A 58 -5.15 15.24 -2.86
CA GLY A 58 -5.92 16.47 -2.67
C GLY A 58 -6.63 16.84 -3.96
N PHE A 59 -7.90 17.23 -3.84
CA PHE A 59 -8.68 17.75 -4.95
C PHE A 59 -9.23 19.11 -4.56
N THR A 60 -9.05 20.10 -5.42
CA THR A 60 -9.51 21.47 -5.22
C THR A 60 -10.20 21.94 -6.49
N MET A 61 -11.33 22.62 -6.35
CA MET A 61 -12.06 23.20 -7.47
C MET A 61 -12.47 24.61 -7.10
N SER A 62 -12.14 25.57 -7.97
CA SER A 62 -12.53 26.97 -7.84
C SER A 62 -13.34 27.37 -9.07
N MET A 63 -14.37 28.17 -8.88
CA MET A 63 -15.23 28.65 -9.96
C MET A 63 -15.40 30.15 -9.81
N MET A 64 -15.03 30.90 -10.84
CA MET A 64 -15.21 32.35 -10.92
C MET A 64 -16.28 32.65 -11.96
N SER A 65 -17.19 33.56 -11.64
CA SER A 65 -18.20 34.07 -12.57
C SER A 65 -17.97 35.56 -12.78
N MET A 66 -17.81 36.00 -14.02
CA MET A 66 -17.67 37.41 -14.38
C MET A 66 -18.47 37.71 -15.63
N GLY A 67 -19.41 38.66 -15.54
CA GLY A 67 -20.20 39.13 -16.69
C GLY A 67 -21.05 38.04 -17.38
N GLY A 68 -21.49 37.01 -16.65
CA GLY A 68 -22.27 35.90 -17.20
C GLY A 68 -21.44 34.76 -17.79
N GLN A 69 -20.11 34.86 -17.77
CA GLN A 69 -19.20 33.76 -18.12
C GLN A 69 -18.62 33.14 -16.85
N SER A 70 -18.72 31.82 -16.73
CA SER A 70 -18.13 31.07 -15.63
C SER A 70 -16.86 30.36 -16.07
N VAL A 71 -15.78 30.58 -15.34
CA VAL A 71 -14.51 29.86 -15.50
C VAL A 71 -14.33 28.96 -14.29
N SER A 72 -14.02 27.68 -14.53
CA SER A 72 -13.70 26.73 -13.47
C SER A 72 -12.24 26.31 -13.57
N LEU A 73 -11.61 26.17 -12.41
CA LEU A 73 -10.24 25.71 -12.25
C LEU A 73 -10.26 24.51 -11.30
N ALA A 74 -9.80 23.36 -11.77
CA ALA A 74 -9.63 22.17 -10.94
C ALA A 74 -8.13 21.90 -10.75
N GLY A 75 -7.75 21.61 -9.52
CA GLY A 75 -6.42 21.17 -9.13
C GLY A 75 -6.48 19.78 -8.51
N PHE A 76 -5.54 18.94 -8.91
CA PHE A 76 -5.33 17.62 -8.32
C PHE A 76 -3.89 17.53 -7.83
N THR A 77 -3.71 17.15 -6.57
CA THR A 77 -2.40 16.96 -5.95
C THR A 77 -2.25 15.52 -5.51
N ASN A 78 -1.12 14.90 -5.84
CA ASN A 78 -0.78 13.55 -5.44
C ASN A 78 0.58 13.58 -4.76
N ARG A 79 0.65 13.16 -3.49
CA ARG A 79 1.87 13.07 -2.71
C ARG A 79 2.04 11.63 -2.24
N ILE A 80 3.17 11.04 -2.64
CA ILE A 80 3.58 9.70 -2.25
C ILE A 80 4.89 9.85 -1.49
N THR A 81 4.93 9.34 -0.26
CA THR A 81 6.13 9.30 0.59
C THR A 81 6.42 7.86 0.94
N TYR A 82 7.71 7.48 0.90
CA TYR A 82 8.16 6.14 1.20
C TYR A 82 9.26 6.19 2.26
N MET A 83 9.07 5.44 3.35
CA MET A 83 10.05 5.33 4.44
C MET A 83 11.07 4.24 4.12
N ALA A 84 12.24 4.65 3.61
CA ALA A 84 13.29 3.72 3.21
C ALA A 84 13.94 2.96 4.37
N MET A 85 14.00 3.56 5.56
CA MET A 85 14.55 2.98 6.79
C MET A 85 13.75 3.46 7.99
N ASP A 86 13.74 2.66 9.05
CA ASP A 86 13.12 3.01 10.32
C ASP A 86 14.05 3.98 11.08
N ASN A 87 13.50 5.09 11.57
CA ASN A 87 14.16 6.05 12.48
C ASN A 87 15.42 6.75 11.95
N LEU A 88 15.36 7.39 10.78
CA LEU A 88 16.40 8.35 10.36
C LEU A 88 16.26 9.70 11.06
#